data_AF-A0A0B4FJD5-F1
#
_entry.id   AF-A0A0B4FJD5-F1
#
_cell.length_a   1.000
_cell.length_b   1.000
_cell.length_c   1.000
_cell.angle_alpha   90.00
_cell.angle_beta   90.00
_cell.angle_gamma   90.00
#
_symmetry.space_group_name_H-M   'P 1'
#
loop_
_entity.id
_entity.type
_entity.pdbx_description
1 polymer ?
#
loop_
_entity_poly.entity_id
_entity_poly.type
_entity_poly.pdbx_seq_one_letter_code
_entity_poly.pdbx_strand_id
1 'polypeptide(L)' 'MLAPKRLLTALALTLIGSTTVQAADEVVVYSSRIDELIKPVFDAYTQKTGVQVKFITDKEAPLMQ' A
#
# COMPACT_ATOMS: atom_id res chain seq x y z
N MET A 1 9.90 24.73 40.10
CA MET A 1 9.01 23.69 39.55
C MET A 1 8.75 23.93 38.05
N LEU A 2 9.71 23.67 37.16
CA LEU A 2 9.54 23.90 35.70
C LEU A 2 9.87 22.68 34.83
N ALA A 3 10.60 21.70 35.37
CA ALA A 3 11.01 20.48 34.67
C ALA A 3 9.86 19.57 34.17
N PRO A 4 8.77 19.32 34.93
CA PRO A 4 7.75 18.36 34.49
C PRO A 4 6.94 18.85 33.29
N LYS A 5 6.69 20.17 33.19
CA LYS A 5 6.01 20.77 32.03
C LYS A 5 6.85 20.68 30.75
N ARG A 6 8.17 20.87 30.83
CA ARG A 6 9.05 20.75 29.66
C ARG A 6 9.18 19.31 29.18
N LEU A 7 9.20 18.35 30.10
CA LEU A 7 9.17 16.92 29.80
C LEU A 7 7.87 16.51 29.09
N LEU A 8 6.72 16.98 29.56
CA LEU A 8 5.43 16.74 28.91
C LEU A 8 5.35 17.38 27.51
N THR A 9 5.94 18.58 27.34
CA THR A 9 5.95 19.27 26.05
C THR A 9 6.86 18.55 25.05
N ALA A 10 8.02 18.06 25.48
CA ALA A 10 8.94 17.30 24.64
C ALA A 10 8.34 15.94 24.21
N LEU A 11 7.63 15.26 25.12
CA LEU A 11 6.94 14.00 24.82
C LEU A 11 5.77 14.18 23.84
N ALA A 12 5.04 15.30 23.93
CA ALA A 12 3.99 15.62 22.96
C ALA A 12 4.55 15.88 21.55
N LEU A 13 5.75 16.46 21.45
CA LEU A 13 6.37 16.77 20.16
C LEU A 13 6.88 15.53 19.41
N THR A 14 7.37 14.51 20.12
CA THR A 14 7.79 13.23 19.52
C THR A 14 6.61 12.39 19.01
N LEU A 15 5.45 12.49 19.65
CA LEU A 15 4.27 11.71 19.25
C LEU A 15 3.67 12.20 17.91
N ILE A 16 3.81 13.49 17.60
CA ILE A 16 3.26 14.10 16.37
C ILE A 16 4.18 13.87 15.17
N GLY A 17 5.50 13.75 15.37
CA GLY A 17 6.48 13.58 14.29
C GLY A 17 6.57 12.17 13.69
N SER A 18 5.83 11.20 14.22
CA SER A 18 5.97 9.77 13.86
C SER A 18 4.98 9.29 12.79
N THR A 19 4.15 10.15 12.21
CA THR A 19 3.21 9.74 11.15
C THR A 19 3.92 9.69 9.80
N THR A 20 4.71 8.64 9.58
CA THR A 20 5.12 8.26 8.23
C THR A 20 3.88 7.77 7.49
N VAL A 21 3.33 8.62 6.63
CA VAL A 21 2.30 8.22 5.68
C VAL A 21 2.96 7.22 4.71
N GLN A 22 2.81 5.93 4.97
CA GLN A 22 3.07 4.92 3.94
C GLN A 22 1.97 5.07 2.91
N ALA A 23 2.28 5.71 1.78
CA ALA A 23 1.50 5.49 0.57
C ALA A 23 1.61 3.99 0.28
N ALA A 24 0.47 3.29 0.23
CA ALA A 24 0.46 1.92 -0.23
C ALA A 24 0.87 1.93 -1.70
N ASP A 25 2.00 1.31 -2.03
CA ASP A 25 2.36 1.10 -3.42
C ASP A 25 1.28 0.22 -4.05
N GLU A 26 0.53 0.78 -4.99
CA GLU A 26 -0.51 0.10 -5.75
C GLU A 26 0.00 -0.20 -7.16
N VAL A 27 -0.10 -1.45 -7.59
CA VAL A 27 0.31 -1.89 -8.93
C VAL A 27 -0.93 -2.31 -9.73
N VAL A 28 -1.16 -1.65 -10.87
CA VAL A 28 -2.25 -1.99 -11.80
C VAL A 28 -1.71 -2.87 -12.93
N VAL A 29 -2.21 -4.10 -13.03
CA VAL A 29 -1.79 -5.09 -14.02
C VAL A 29 -2.90 -5.32 -15.04
N TYR A 30 -2.60 -5.08 -16.32
CA TYR A 30 -3.47 -5.42 -17.44
C TYR A 30 -3.10 -6.80 -17.98
N SER A 31 -4.04 -7.74 -17.97
CA SER A 31 -3.79 -9.13 -18.38
C SER A 31 -4.92 -9.64 -19.28
N SER A 32 -4.56 -10.44 -20.29
CA SER A 32 -5.52 -11.20 -21.10
C SER A 32 -5.65 -12.66 -20.63
N ARG A 33 -5.08 -13.01 -19.48
CA ARG A 33 -5.10 -14.37 -18.91
C ARG A 33 -6.33 -14.58 -18.04
N ILE A 34 -6.78 -15.84 -17.95
CA ILE A 34 -7.90 -16.25 -17.10
C ILE A 34 -7.57 -15.94 -15.63
N ASP A 35 -8.52 -15.31 -14.93
CA ASP A 35 -8.39 -14.83 -13.55
C ASP A 35 -7.88 -15.90 -12.58
N GLU A 36 -8.37 -17.13 -12.73
CA GLU A 36 -8.03 -18.26 -11.88
C GLU A 36 -6.53 -18.63 -11.93
N LEU A 37 -5.85 -18.31 -13.03
CA LEU A 37 -4.41 -18.58 -13.18
C LEU A 37 -3.53 -17.43 -12.65
N ILE A 38 -4.00 -16.18 -12.71
CA ILE A 38 -3.19 -15.01 -12.34
C ILE A 38 -3.41 -14.57 -10.89
N LYS A 39 -4.63 -14.73 -10.36
CA LYS A 39 -4.96 -14.33 -8.99
C LYS A 39 -4.07 -14.99 -7.93
N PRO A 40 -3.79 -16.31 -7.98
CA PRO A 40 -2.93 -16.93 -6.96
C PRO A 40 -1.51 -16.37 -6.95
N VAL A 41 -1.00 -15.93 -8.11
CA VAL A 41 0.33 -15.32 -8.24
C VAL A 41 0.34 -13.93 -7.61
N PHE A 42 -0.68 -13.12 -7.88
CA PHE A 42 -0.81 -11.79 -7.29
C PHE A 42 -1.02 -11.87 -5.78
N ASP A 43 -1.87 -12.78 -5.31
CA ASP A 43 -2.08 -13.00 -3.88
C ASP A 43 -0.75 -13.37 -3.18
N ALA A 44 0.06 -14.25 -3.79
CA ALA A 44 1.36 -14.63 -3.24
C ALA A 44 2.37 -13.47 -3.25
N TYR A 45 2.33 -12.60 -4.25
CA TYR A 45 3.18 -11.39 -4.30
C TYR A 45 2.77 -10.37 -3.24
N THR A 46 1.47 -10.09 -3.11
CA THR A 46 0.91 -9.20 -2.08
C THR A 46 1.25 -9.70 -0.68
N GLN A 47 1.14 -11.01 -0.42
CA GLN A 47 1.51 -11.59 0.88
C GLN A 47 2.98 -11.43 1.22
N LYS A 48 3.87 -11.45 0.22
CA LYS A 48 5.32 -11.33 0.43
C LYS A 48 5.81 -9.89 0.56
N THR A 49 5.17 -8.97 -0.14
CA THR A 49 5.66 -7.58 -0.30
C THR A 49 4.79 -6.55 0.42
N GLY A 50 3.54 -6.89 0.74
CA GLY A 50 2.53 -5.94 1.21
C GLY A 50 2.00 -5.01 0.13
N VAL A 51 2.46 -5.14 -1.12
CA VAL A 51 2.06 -4.30 -2.26
C VAL A 51 0.71 -4.77 -2.77
N GLN A 52 -0.25 -3.86 -2.87
CA GLN A 52 -1.59 -4.16 -3.36
C GLN A 52 -1.57 -4.26 -4.89
N VAL A 53 -1.96 -5.42 -5.41
CA VAL A 53 -2.07 -5.65 -6.86
C VAL A 53 -3.53 -5.59 -7.29
N LYS A 54 -3.85 -4.64 -8.16
CA LYS A 54 -5.15 -4.54 -8.84
C LYS A 54 -4.98 -5.03 -10.26
N PHE A 55 -5.76 -6.03 -10.68
CA PHE A 55 -5.69 -6.54 -12.05
C PHE A 55 -7.00 -6.32 -12.79
N ILE A 56 -6.89 -5.99 -14.07
CA ILE A 56 -8.01 -5.83 -14.98
C ILE A 56 -7.83 -6.89 -16.06
N THR A 57 -8.78 -7.82 -16.10
CA THR A 57 -8.87 -8.83 -17.15
C THR A 57 -9.96 -8.40 -18.11
N ASP A 58 -9.56 -7.91 -19.28
CA ASP A 58 -10.50 -7.58 -20.35
C ASP A 58 -10.37 -8.60 -21.49
N LYS A 59 -11.48 -8.88 -22.18
CA LYS A 59 -11.51 -9.78 -23.34
C LYS A 59 -10.97 -9.06 -24.57
N GLU A 60 -9.65 -8.84 -24.63
CA GLU A 60 -8.86 -8.34 -25.77
C GLU A 60 -9.34 -7.05 -26.52
N ALA A 61 -10.49 -6.46 -26.19
CA ALA A 61 -11.07 -5.33 -26.87
C ALA A 61 -11.89 -4.51 -25.86
N PRO A 62 -11.30 -3.51 -25.15
CA PRO A 62 -10.54 -2.41 -25.74
C PRO A 62 -9.44 -1.87 -24.80
N LEU A 63 -8.26 -2.50 -24.76
CA LEU A 63 -7.13 -2.01 -23.95
C LEU A 63 -6.09 -1.21 -24.75
N MET A 64 -6.40 -0.85 -26.00
CA MET A 64 -5.56 -0.03 -26.87
C MET A 64 -6.36 1.20 -27.34
N GLN A 65 -6.28 2.30 -26.59
CA GLN A 65 -6.46 3.66 -27.12
C GLN A 65 -5.25 4.49 -26.74
#